data_AF-A0AAE2DY55-F1
#
_entry.id   AF-A0AAE2DY55-F1
#
_cell.length_a   1.000
_cell.length_b   1.000
_cell.length_c   1.000
_cell.angle_alpha   90.00
_cell.angle_beta   90.00
_cell.angle_gamma   90.00
#
_symmetry.space_group_name_H-M   'P 1'
#
loop_
_entity.id
_entity.type
_entity.pdbx_description
1 polymer ?
#
loop_
_entity_poly.entity_id
_entity_poly.type
_entity_poly.pdbx_seq_one_letter_code
_entity_poly.pdbx_strand_id
1 'polypeptide(L)'
;MSNVSISWVATILPGRSLAGVPLGLAAPDLETWLAMYAIDEAKTLYKFEEGPILRLTKCDNRKGEGGYVFYLYDNSVINSNKFGIPALSIMLKCNKVFALKVYDFSFPGEAASAFVYQGSLTSNIRLGSNVAELKKITSLDFDKGEGWFITDEKFGLIEVSGWGVPLEEEPQQLITAICVI
;
A
#
# COMPACT_ATOMS: atom_id res chain seq x y z
N MET A 1 10.33 20.54 13.78
CA MET A 1 9.37 19.45 13.56
C MET A 1 9.29 19.27 12.06
N SER A 2 9.63 18.10 11.53
CA SER A 2 9.40 17.79 10.11
C SER A 2 7.90 17.89 9.85
N ASN A 3 7.49 18.56 8.77
CA ASN A 3 6.10 18.54 8.34
C ASN A 3 5.72 17.08 8.07
N VAL A 4 4.84 16.56 8.90
CA VAL A 4 4.25 15.24 8.75
C VAL A 4 3.23 15.35 7.63
N SER A 5 3.37 14.52 6.59
CA SER A 5 2.43 14.46 5.46
C SER A 5 2.19 13.00 5.08
N ILE A 6 0.92 12.56 5.18
CA ILE A 6 0.44 11.34 4.53
C ILE A 6 -0.05 11.76 3.14
N SER A 7 0.65 11.29 2.11
CA SER A 7 0.42 11.70 0.72
C SER A 7 0.31 10.51 -0.22
N TRP A 8 -0.62 10.61 -1.16
CA TRP A 8 -0.92 9.60 -2.16
C TRP A 8 0.11 9.50 -3.29
N VAL A 9 0.98 10.51 -3.38
CA VAL A 9 2.10 10.58 -4.32
C VAL A 9 3.45 10.42 -3.62
N ALA A 10 3.47 10.18 -2.31
CA ALA A 10 4.71 10.06 -1.55
C ALA A 10 5.59 8.92 -2.11
N THR A 11 6.90 9.15 -2.19
CA THR A 11 7.84 8.11 -2.60
C THR A 11 7.79 6.93 -1.63
N ILE A 12 7.82 5.71 -2.17
CA ILE A 12 7.97 4.50 -1.38
C ILE A 12 9.45 4.36 -1.04
N LEU A 13 9.77 4.34 0.26
CA LEU A 13 11.13 4.16 0.77
C LEU A 13 11.26 2.73 1.31
N PRO A 14 12.01 1.84 0.62
CA PRO A 14 12.16 0.46 1.06
C PRO A 14 12.67 0.31 2.49
N GLY A 15 12.10 -0.64 3.24
CA GLY A 15 12.38 -0.89 4.66
C GLY A 15 12.16 0.32 5.58
N ARG A 16 11.46 1.37 5.12
CA ARG A 16 11.37 2.65 5.86
C ARG A 16 9.98 3.26 5.89
N SER A 17 9.34 3.47 4.75
CA SER A 17 8.03 4.16 4.70
C SER A 17 7.26 3.94 3.41
N LEU A 18 5.94 4.08 3.50
CA LEU A 18 5.02 4.09 2.36
C LEU A 18 3.90 5.10 2.65
N ALA A 19 3.41 5.80 1.61
CA ALA A 19 2.44 6.90 1.74
C ALA A 19 2.85 8.01 2.72
N GLY A 20 4.16 8.15 3.00
CA GLY A 20 4.68 9.07 4.02
C GLY A 20 4.59 8.56 5.47
N VAL A 21 4.01 7.38 5.69
CA VAL A 21 3.93 6.73 7.01
C VAL A 21 5.21 5.92 7.25
N PRO A 22 5.99 6.20 8.30
CA PRO A 22 7.19 5.44 8.62
C PRO A 22 6.87 4.13 9.35
N LEU A 23 7.65 3.10 9.06
CA LEU A 23 7.71 1.89 9.87
C LEU A 23 8.20 2.22 11.28
N GLY A 24 7.71 1.47 12.27
CA GLY A 24 8.03 1.64 13.67
C GLY A 24 7.33 2.82 14.36
N LEU A 25 6.54 3.62 13.64
CA LEU A 25 5.72 4.69 14.23
C LEU A 25 4.79 4.10 15.29
N ALA A 26 4.76 4.71 16.48
CA ALA A 26 3.89 4.24 17.55
C ALA A 26 2.42 4.50 17.21
N ALA A 27 1.54 3.58 17.61
CA ALA A 27 0.11 3.69 17.34
C ALA A 27 -0.51 5.03 17.78
N PRO A 28 -0.21 5.60 18.98
CA PRO A 28 -0.76 6.91 19.36
C PRO A 28 -0.31 8.07 18.46
N ASP A 29 0.94 8.01 17.97
CA ASP A 29 1.46 9.02 17.03
C ASP A 29 0.77 8.88 15.66
N LEU A 30 0.60 7.64 15.18
CA LEU A 30 -0.15 7.35 13.96
C LEU A 30 -1.61 7.83 14.06
N GLU A 31 -2.28 7.58 15.19
CA GLU A 31 -3.66 8.06 15.40
C GLU A 31 -3.75 9.58 15.36
N THR A 32 -2.77 10.26 15.98
CA THR A 32 -2.65 11.72 15.91
C THR A 32 -2.48 12.18 14.46
N TRP A 33 -1.68 11.48 13.67
CA TRP A 33 -1.47 11.80 12.26
C TRP A 33 -2.73 11.58 11.43
N LEU A 34 -3.39 10.44 11.60
CA LEU A 34 -4.61 10.09 10.87
C LEU A 34 -5.75 11.08 11.16
N ALA A 35 -5.88 11.53 12.42
CA ALA A 35 -6.88 12.50 12.82
C ALA A 35 -6.79 13.83 12.04
N MET A 36 -5.60 14.23 11.61
CA MET A 36 -5.42 15.44 10.79
C MET A 36 -6.08 15.35 9.40
N TYR A 37 -6.37 14.13 8.93
CA TYR A 37 -6.92 13.86 7.60
C TYR A 37 -8.40 13.42 7.64
N ALA A 38 -9.00 13.35 8.82
CA ALA A 38 -10.42 13.03 8.95
C ALA A 38 -11.28 14.19 8.40
N ILE A 39 -12.19 13.88 7.49
CA ILE A 39 -13.14 14.86 6.92
C ILE A 39 -14.59 14.60 7.35
N ASP A 40 -14.90 13.38 7.77
CA ASP A 40 -16.20 13.00 8.35
C ASP A 40 -15.97 11.80 9.28
N GLU A 41 -15.81 12.07 10.59
CA GLU A 41 -15.55 11.03 11.59
C GLU A 41 -16.71 10.04 11.73
N ALA A 42 -17.96 10.51 11.61
CA ALA A 42 -19.14 9.68 11.76
C ALA A 42 -19.25 8.63 10.65
N LYS A 43 -18.77 8.97 9.45
CA LYS A 43 -18.68 8.05 8.30
C LYS A 43 -17.29 7.43 8.11
N THR A 44 -16.36 7.69 9.04
CA THR A 44 -14.96 7.27 9.00
C THR A 44 -14.26 7.63 7.68
N LEU A 45 -14.52 8.84 7.16
CA LEU A 45 -13.95 9.32 5.90
C LEU A 45 -12.69 10.15 6.10
N TYR A 46 -11.70 9.87 5.28
CA TYR A 46 -10.37 10.49 5.31
C TYR A 46 -9.99 10.98 3.92
N LYS A 47 -9.23 12.08 3.86
CA LYS A 47 -8.69 12.64 2.62
C LYS A 47 -7.22 12.98 2.84
N PHE A 48 -6.34 12.06 2.45
CA PHE A 48 -4.90 12.28 2.44
C PHE A 48 -4.49 13.26 1.34
N GLU A 49 -3.29 13.82 1.45
CA GLU A 49 -2.77 14.75 0.44
C GLU A 49 -2.73 14.08 -0.92
N GLU A 50 -3.29 14.77 -1.93
CA GLU A 50 -3.37 14.30 -3.33
C GLU A 50 -4.10 12.97 -3.54
N GLY A 51 -4.69 12.40 -2.49
CA GLY A 51 -5.40 11.12 -2.53
C GLY A 51 -6.88 11.26 -2.80
N PRO A 52 -7.61 10.16 -3.03
CA PRO A 52 -9.07 10.16 -3.08
C PRO A 52 -9.69 10.31 -1.68
N ILE A 53 -11.02 10.38 -1.61
CA ILE A 53 -11.73 10.19 -0.34
C ILE A 53 -11.76 8.69 -0.04
N LEU A 54 -11.30 8.33 1.15
CA LEU A 54 -11.19 6.95 1.62
C LEU A 54 -12.09 6.72 2.83
N ARG A 55 -12.62 5.51 2.95
CA ARG A 55 -13.32 5.03 4.16
C ARG A 55 -12.40 4.11 4.94
N LEU A 56 -12.25 4.40 6.23
CA LEU A 56 -11.49 3.59 7.15
C LEU A 56 -12.35 2.46 7.75
N THR A 57 -11.77 1.26 7.76
CA THR A 57 -12.14 0.14 8.60
C THR A 57 -10.99 -0.15 9.56
N LYS A 58 -11.26 -0.16 10.87
CA LYS A 58 -10.27 -0.56 11.89
C LYS A 58 -10.33 -2.07 12.10
N CYS A 59 -9.17 -2.70 12.14
CA CYS A 59 -9.02 -4.11 12.46
C CYS A 59 -8.32 -4.22 13.80
N ASP A 60 -9.08 -4.22 14.90
CA ASP A 60 -8.50 -4.34 16.23
C ASP A 60 -8.44 -5.82 16.63
N ASN A 61 -7.24 -6.35 16.85
CA ASN A 61 -7.05 -7.58 17.61
C ASN A 61 -6.40 -7.24 18.97
N ARG A 62 -6.77 -8.01 19.99
CA ARG A 62 -6.31 -7.76 21.36
C ARG A 62 -4.78 -7.89 21.39
N LYS A 63 -4.11 -7.04 22.19
CA LYS A 63 -2.64 -7.01 22.46
C LYS A 63 -1.76 -6.18 21.51
N GLY A 64 -2.29 -5.09 20.94
CA GLY A 64 -1.47 -4.12 20.20
C GLY A 64 -1.02 -4.61 18.82
N GLU A 65 -1.69 -5.63 18.33
CA GLU A 65 -1.69 -5.97 16.92
C GLU A 65 -2.89 -5.23 16.28
N GLY A 66 -3.03 -5.31 14.95
CA GLY A 66 -4.23 -4.87 14.26
C GLY A 66 -3.91 -3.98 13.07
N GLY A 67 -4.74 -2.99 12.79
CA GLY A 67 -4.42 -2.02 11.76
C GLY A 67 -5.57 -1.14 11.28
N TYR A 68 -5.24 -0.33 10.28
CA TYR A 68 -6.13 0.60 9.61
C TYR A 68 -6.18 0.22 8.14
N VAL A 69 -7.38 -0.07 7.64
CA VAL A 69 -7.60 -0.45 6.24
C VAL A 69 -8.49 0.60 5.59
N PHE A 70 -7.97 1.23 4.55
CA PHE A 70 -8.63 2.29 3.82
C PHE A 70 -9.12 1.76 2.48
N TYR A 71 -10.38 2.03 2.16
CA TYR A 71 -11.03 1.66 0.90
C TYR A 71 -11.47 2.93 0.17
N LEU A 72 -11.52 2.91 -1.17
CA LEU A 72 -12.13 4.01 -1.91
C LEU A 72 -13.59 4.19 -1.47
N TYR A 73 -13.97 5.42 -1.13
CA TYR A 73 -15.33 5.71 -0.67
C TYR A 73 -16.35 5.56 -1.80
N ASP A 74 -16.06 6.14 -2.96
CA ASP A 74 -16.89 5.98 -4.16
C ASP A 74 -16.57 4.64 -4.80
N ASN A 75 -17.32 3.62 -4.42
CA ASN A 75 -17.16 2.28 -4.98
C ASN A 75 -17.87 2.12 -6.33
N SER A 76 -18.62 3.11 -6.80
CA SER A 76 -19.35 3.01 -8.08
C SER A 76 -18.43 3.01 -9.30
N VAL A 77 -17.22 3.58 -9.14
CA VAL A 77 -16.19 3.61 -10.19
C VAL A 77 -15.34 2.35 -10.24
N ILE A 78 -15.45 1.46 -9.25
CA ILE A 78 -14.64 0.24 -9.16
C ILE A 78 -15.36 -0.88 -9.91
N ASN A 79 -14.60 -1.73 -10.59
CA ASN A 79 -15.12 -2.95 -11.18
C ASN A 79 -15.60 -3.93 -10.10
N SER A 80 -16.73 -4.60 -10.30
CA SER A 80 -17.28 -5.54 -9.32
C SER A 80 -16.31 -6.68 -8.94
N ASN A 81 -15.41 -7.08 -9.84
CA ASN A 81 -14.39 -8.11 -9.59
C ASN A 81 -13.24 -7.63 -8.70
N LYS A 82 -13.13 -6.31 -8.48
CA LYS A 82 -12.12 -5.66 -7.65
C LYS A 82 -12.71 -5.04 -6.38
N PHE A 83 -14.03 -5.22 -6.15
CA PHE A 83 -14.68 -4.77 -4.93
C PHE A 83 -14.05 -5.39 -3.69
N GLY A 84 -13.83 -4.54 -2.69
CA GLY A 84 -13.23 -4.96 -1.42
C GLY A 84 -11.70 -5.09 -1.44
N ILE A 85 -11.03 -4.75 -2.55
CA ILE A 85 -9.58 -4.54 -2.52
C ILE A 85 -9.30 -3.22 -1.80
N PRO A 86 -8.47 -3.20 -0.74
CA PRO A 86 -8.09 -1.97 -0.05
C PRO A 86 -7.31 -1.03 -0.95
N ALA A 87 -7.38 0.27 -0.68
CA ALA A 87 -6.47 1.26 -1.27
C ALA A 87 -5.15 1.32 -0.50
N LEU A 88 -5.21 1.31 0.84
CA LEU A 88 -4.07 1.34 1.75
C LEU A 88 -4.36 0.48 3.00
N SER A 89 -3.40 -0.29 3.45
CA SER A 89 -3.43 -1.02 4.72
C SER A 89 -2.22 -0.66 5.57
N ILE A 90 -2.46 -0.31 6.83
CA ILE A 90 -1.43 -0.02 7.83
C ILE A 90 -1.57 -1.07 8.93
N MET A 91 -0.59 -1.94 9.05
CA MET A 91 -0.61 -3.05 10.00
C MET A 91 0.22 -2.72 11.23
N LEU A 92 -0.34 -3.01 12.40
CA LEU A 92 0.32 -2.82 13.69
C LEU A 92 0.80 -4.15 14.26
N LYS A 93 1.99 -4.12 14.87
CA LYS A 93 2.52 -5.19 15.72
C LYS A 93 3.21 -4.55 16.91
N CYS A 94 2.92 -5.05 18.12
CA CYS A 94 3.47 -4.49 19.37
C CYS A 94 3.25 -2.96 19.50
N ASN A 95 2.06 -2.47 19.12
CA ASN A 95 1.66 -1.05 19.11
C ASN A 95 2.52 -0.14 18.21
N LYS A 96 3.14 -0.69 17.16
CA LYS A 96 3.91 0.05 16.18
C LYS A 96 3.55 -0.37 14.76
N VAL A 97 3.68 0.55 13.80
CA VAL A 97 3.56 0.23 12.37
C VAL A 97 4.61 -0.81 12.02
N PHE A 98 4.14 -1.97 11.57
CA PHE A 98 4.96 -3.11 11.19
C PHE A 98 4.97 -3.34 9.69
N ALA A 99 3.86 -3.12 9.02
CA ALA A 99 3.80 -3.22 7.57
C ALA A 99 2.83 -2.21 6.99
N LEU A 100 3.11 -1.79 5.76
CA LEU A 100 2.31 -0.85 4.98
C LEU A 100 2.09 -1.45 3.60
N LYS A 101 0.84 -1.52 3.15
CA LYS A 101 0.48 -2.11 1.85
C LYS A 101 -0.42 -1.19 1.04
N VAL A 102 -0.10 -0.98 -0.23
CA VAL A 102 -1.00 -0.35 -1.22
C VAL A 102 -1.38 -1.36 -2.27
N TYR A 103 -2.59 -1.24 -2.82
CA TYR A 103 -3.10 -2.16 -3.83
C TYR A 103 -3.67 -1.40 -5.02
N ASP A 104 -3.58 -2.04 -6.19
CA ASP A 104 -4.31 -1.66 -7.38
C ASP A 104 -5.70 -2.31 -7.35
N PHE A 105 -6.69 -1.49 -7.02
CA PHE A 105 -8.11 -1.85 -7.03
C PHE A 105 -8.80 -1.56 -8.38
N SER A 106 -8.03 -1.34 -9.45
CA SER A 106 -8.56 -1.04 -10.79
C SER A 106 -8.13 -2.07 -11.84
N PHE A 107 -8.73 -2.01 -13.03
CA PHE A 107 -8.13 -2.56 -14.24
C PHE A 107 -7.56 -1.45 -15.14
N PRO A 108 -6.58 -1.77 -16.00
CA PRO A 108 -6.03 -0.82 -16.96
C PRO A 108 -7.11 -0.16 -17.82
N GLY A 109 -7.10 1.18 -17.87
CA GLY A 109 -8.05 1.98 -18.65
C GLY A 109 -9.36 2.30 -17.94
N GLU A 110 -9.62 1.78 -16.74
CA GLU A 110 -10.79 2.13 -15.95
C GLU A 110 -10.63 3.48 -15.23
N ALA A 111 -11.75 4.15 -14.95
CA ALA A 111 -11.75 5.40 -14.17
C ALA A 111 -11.15 5.23 -12.77
N ALA A 112 -11.30 4.05 -12.16
CA ALA A 112 -10.72 3.72 -10.86
C ALA A 112 -9.20 3.89 -10.81
N SER A 113 -8.50 3.70 -11.94
CA SER A 113 -7.04 3.81 -12.03
C SER A 113 -6.51 5.20 -11.66
N ALA A 114 -7.32 6.25 -11.85
CA ALA A 114 -6.98 7.62 -11.46
C ALA A 114 -6.92 7.82 -9.94
N PHE A 115 -7.49 6.91 -9.15
CA PHE A 115 -7.52 6.97 -7.70
C PHE A 115 -6.51 6.03 -7.03
N VAL A 116 -5.84 5.17 -7.80
CA VAL A 116 -4.81 4.25 -7.27
C VAL A 116 -3.61 5.06 -6.79
N TYR A 117 -2.91 4.54 -5.77
CA TYR A 117 -1.71 5.17 -5.22
C TYR A 117 -0.66 5.45 -6.30
N GLN A 118 -0.13 6.66 -6.32
CA GLN A 118 0.74 7.15 -7.40
C GLN A 118 2.21 7.22 -7.02
N GLY A 119 2.53 7.06 -5.73
CA GLY A 119 3.91 7.00 -5.26
C GLY A 119 4.69 5.84 -5.87
N SER A 120 5.99 6.05 -6.06
CA SER A 120 6.90 5.08 -6.68
C SER A 120 8.07 4.72 -5.78
N LEU A 121 8.65 3.55 -6.03
CA LEU A 121 10.00 3.18 -5.64
C LEU A 121 11.03 3.96 -6.45
N THR A 122 12.32 3.70 -6.17
CA THR A 122 13.44 4.12 -7.02
C THR A 122 13.22 3.67 -8.48
N SER A 123 13.72 4.46 -9.43
CA SER A 123 13.56 4.20 -10.87
C SER A 123 12.11 4.24 -11.38
N ASN A 124 11.21 4.93 -10.66
CA ASN A 124 9.81 5.14 -11.03
C ASN A 124 8.97 3.85 -11.12
N ILE A 125 9.38 2.78 -10.42
CA ILE A 125 8.61 1.55 -10.32
C ILE A 125 7.46 1.75 -9.33
N ARG A 126 6.24 1.45 -9.74
CA ARG A 126 5.01 1.70 -8.96
C ARG A 126 3.93 0.66 -9.26
N LEU A 127 2.77 0.76 -8.61
CA LEU A 127 1.59 -0.02 -9.00
C LEU A 127 1.32 0.09 -10.51
N GLY A 128 1.00 -1.04 -11.14
CA GLY A 128 0.83 -1.14 -12.59
C GLY A 128 2.13 -1.20 -13.41
N SER A 129 3.31 -1.06 -12.80
CA SER A 129 4.59 -1.30 -13.49
C SER A 129 4.84 -2.80 -13.65
N ASN A 130 5.71 -3.21 -14.58
CA ASN A 130 6.02 -4.63 -14.76
C ASN A 130 6.91 -5.13 -13.62
N VAL A 131 6.55 -6.26 -13.00
CA VAL A 131 7.30 -6.87 -11.88
C VAL A 131 8.76 -7.14 -12.26
N ALA A 132 9.03 -7.55 -13.49
CA ALA A 132 10.38 -7.84 -13.99
C ALA A 132 11.31 -6.62 -13.99
N GLU A 133 10.79 -5.40 -13.90
CA GLU A 133 11.63 -4.19 -13.80
C GLU A 133 12.42 -4.12 -12.50
N LEU A 134 11.91 -4.73 -11.42
CA LEU A 134 12.63 -4.83 -10.15
C LEU A 134 13.91 -5.66 -10.27
N LYS A 135 13.96 -6.65 -11.17
CA LYS A 135 15.17 -7.46 -11.43
C LYS A 135 16.36 -6.63 -11.93
N LYS A 136 16.10 -5.41 -12.42
CA LYS A 136 17.15 -4.48 -12.87
C LYS A 136 17.90 -3.83 -11.69
N ILE A 137 17.31 -3.81 -10.49
CA ILE A 137 17.81 -3.06 -9.33
C ILE A 137 17.92 -3.87 -8.03
N THR A 138 17.32 -5.05 -7.96
CA THR A 138 17.37 -5.97 -6.82
C THR A 138 17.21 -7.42 -7.31
N SER A 139 17.62 -8.41 -6.51
CA SER A 139 17.12 -9.77 -6.73
C SER A 139 15.67 -9.90 -6.29
N LEU A 140 14.97 -10.90 -6.83
CA LEU A 140 13.57 -11.22 -6.52
C LEU A 140 13.44 -12.72 -6.29
N ASP A 141 12.96 -13.09 -5.11
CA ASP A 141 12.57 -14.45 -4.79
C ASP A 141 11.04 -14.57 -4.85
N PHE A 142 10.52 -15.61 -5.49
CA PHE A 142 9.09 -15.85 -5.57
C PHE A 142 8.64 -16.80 -4.45
N ASP A 143 7.81 -16.30 -3.54
CA ASP A 143 7.12 -17.12 -2.56
C ASP A 143 5.91 -17.79 -3.21
N LYS A 144 6.02 -19.11 -3.43
CA LYS A 144 4.94 -19.92 -4.03
C LYS A 144 3.73 -20.09 -3.12
N GLY A 145 3.90 -20.01 -1.80
CA GLY A 145 2.81 -20.18 -0.84
C GLY A 145 1.89 -18.97 -0.84
N GLU A 146 2.48 -17.78 -0.89
CA GLU A 146 1.74 -16.52 -0.85
C GLU A 146 1.47 -15.92 -2.24
N GLY A 147 2.29 -16.26 -3.25
CA GLY A 147 2.22 -15.69 -4.59
C GLY A 147 2.84 -14.29 -4.71
N TRP A 148 3.82 -13.98 -3.87
CA TRP A 148 4.50 -12.67 -3.82
C TRP A 148 5.96 -12.78 -4.26
N PHE A 149 6.49 -11.67 -4.79
CA PHE A 149 7.90 -11.50 -5.07
C PHE A 149 8.53 -10.67 -3.96
N ILE A 150 9.63 -11.16 -3.40
CA ILE A 150 10.32 -10.55 -2.26
C ILE A 150 11.68 -10.05 -2.73
N THR A 151 11.97 -8.77 -2.50
CA THR A 151 13.28 -8.18 -2.81
C THR A 151 14.32 -8.59 -1.77
N ASP A 152 15.61 -8.47 -2.10
CA ASP A 152 16.66 -8.76 -1.12
C ASP A 152 16.71 -7.77 0.05
N GLU A 153 17.49 -8.16 1.07
CA GLU A 153 17.69 -7.36 2.28
C GLU A 153 18.36 -6.00 2.02
N LYS A 154 19.24 -5.91 1.01
CA LYS A 154 19.94 -4.65 0.70
C LYS A 154 18.99 -3.65 0.05
N PHE A 155 18.00 -4.15 -0.69
CA PHE A 155 16.92 -3.34 -1.21
C PHE A 155 15.88 -2.99 -0.15
N GLY A 156 15.82 -3.70 0.98
CA GLY A 156 14.93 -3.39 2.11
C GLY A 156 13.66 -4.24 2.18
N LEU A 157 13.73 -5.51 1.74
CA LEU A 157 12.68 -6.53 1.93
C LEU A 157 11.26 -6.09 1.57
N ILE A 158 11.09 -5.46 0.41
CA ILE A 158 9.76 -5.16 -0.12
C ILE A 158 9.15 -6.44 -0.68
N GLU A 159 7.85 -6.62 -0.44
CA GLU A 159 7.06 -7.63 -1.13
C GLU A 159 6.19 -6.94 -2.20
N VAL A 160 6.14 -7.51 -3.40
CA VAL A 160 5.22 -7.07 -4.45
C VAL A 160 4.40 -8.25 -4.95
N SER A 161 3.12 -8.02 -5.22
CA SER A 161 2.26 -9.05 -5.84
C SER A 161 2.18 -8.85 -7.35
N GLY A 162 1.95 -9.95 -8.06
CA GLY A 162 1.64 -9.97 -9.49
C GLY A 162 0.34 -10.72 -9.76
N TRP A 163 0.42 -11.77 -10.57
CA TRP A 163 -0.69 -12.67 -10.89
C TRP A 163 -0.64 -14.01 -10.13
N GLY A 164 0.22 -14.10 -9.11
CA GLY A 164 0.31 -15.28 -8.23
C GLY A 164 1.08 -16.47 -8.81
N VAL A 165 1.82 -16.26 -9.91
CA VAL A 165 2.67 -17.27 -10.57
C VAL A 165 4.07 -16.69 -10.76
N PRO A 166 5.12 -17.51 -10.91
CA PRO A 166 6.47 -17.01 -11.11
C PRO A 166 6.66 -16.26 -12.44
N LEU A 167 7.70 -15.44 -12.55
CA LEU A 167 7.98 -14.65 -13.77
C LEU A 167 8.37 -15.52 -14.98
N GLU A 168 8.82 -16.75 -14.75
CA GLU A 168 9.12 -17.72 -15.80
C GLU A 168 7.85 -18.19 -16.53
N GLU A 169 6.71 -18.20 -15.84
CA GLU A 169 5.41 -18.58 -16.42
C GLU A 169 4.74 -17.37 -17.06
N GLU A 170 4.69 -16.25 -16.34
CA GLU A 170 4.10 -15.01 -16.85
C GLU A 170 5.12 -13.86 -16.64
N PRO A 171 5.92 -13.49 -17.65
CA PRO A 171 6.97 -12.48 -17.49
C PRO A 171 6.47 -11.03 -17.56
N GLN A 172 5.21 -10.83 -17.94
CA GLN A 172 4.61 -9.51 -18.16
C GLN A 172 3.67 -9.05 -17.05
N GLN A 173 3.66 -9.75 -15.90
CA GLN A 173 2.76 -9.41 -14.81
C GLN A 173 3.02 -7.98 -14.33
N LEU A 174 1.93 -7.31 -14.02
CA LEU A 174 1.96 -5.98 -13.43
C LEU A 174 1.94 -6.08 -11.92
N ILE A 175 2.62 -5.15 -11.26
CA ILE A 175 2.60 -5.01 -9.81
C ILE A 175 1.18 -4.61 -9.39
N THR A 176 0.50 -5.50 -8.65
CA THR A 176 -0.88 -5.29 -8.18
C THR A 176 -0.95 -4.87 -6.70
N ALA A 177 0.12 -5.05 -5.94
CA ALA A 177 0.27 -4.55 -4.59
C ALA A 177 1.75 -4.35 -4.26
N ILE A 178 2.05 -3.41 -3.36
CA ILE A 178 3.38 -3.18 -2.82
C ILE A 178 3.27 -3.15 -1.30
N CYS A 179 4.14 -3.90 -0.63
CA CYS A 179 4.22 -4.04 0.80
C CYS A 179 5.63 -3.64 1.30
N VAL A 180 5.69 -2.76 2.29
CA VAL A 180 6.92 -2.41 3.00
C VAL A 180 6.80 -2.95 4.43
N ILE A 181 7.82 -3.67 4.91
CA ILE A 181 7.90 -4.36 6.21
C ILE A 181 9.18 -3.94 6.96
#